data_AF-A0A915YVY3-F1
#
_entry.id   AF-A0A915YVY3-F1
#
_cell.length_a   1.000
_cell.length_b   1.000
_cell.length_c   1.000
_cell.angle_alpha   90.00
_cell.angle_beta   90.00
_cell.angle_gamma   90.00
#
_symmetry.space_group_name_H-M   'P 1'
#
loop_
_entity.id
_entity.type
_entity.pdbx_description
1 polymer ?
#
loop_
_entity_poly.entity_id
_entity_poly.type
_entity_poly.pdbx_seq_one_letter_code
_entity_poly.pdbx_strand_id
1 'polypeptide(L)'
;MHRDLHSNNVILQGFREKPIPDTSEDYIKIYTDCWNLEPDNRPTINQVVDKLRTIITKENIIIKDFHLYDDKKDIQLSNNQQPILDEVSSEDFNSLRGELSQVIQNFNMMNTKEMECSMSSKDYKLS
;
A
#
# COMPACT_ATOMS: atom_id res chain seq x y z
N MET A 1 19.40 12.48 -16.53
CA MET A 1 19.20 12.12 -15.12
C MET A 1 18.62 13.33 -14.39
N HIS A 2 17.33 13.64 -14.60
CA HIS A 2 16.63 14.75 -13.92
C HIS A 2 15.11 14.61 -14.09
N ARG A 3 14.53 13.46 -13.71
CA ARG A 3 13.07 13.27 -13.69
C ARG A 3 12.51 12.92 -12.30
N ASP A 4 13.36 12.51 -11.38
CA ASP A 4 12.89 11.93 -10.10
C ASP A 4 12.56 12.99 -9.04
N LEU A 5 13.04 14.23 -9.19
CA LEU A 5 12.72 15.32 -8.25
C LEU A 5 11.30 15.90 -8.44
N HIS A 6 10.68 15.67 -9.61
CA HIS A 6 9.34 16.20 -9.90
C HIS A 6 8.25 15.41 -9.18
N SER A 7 8.45 14.11 -8.96
CA SER A 7 7.41 13.23 -8.41
C SER A 7 7.09 13.51 -6.93
N ASN A 8 8.11 13.83 -6.11
CA ASN A 8 7.90 14.04 -4.67
C ASN A 8 7.09 15.31 -4.37
N ASN A 9 7.35 16.40 -5.10
CA ASN A 9 6.63 17.67 -4.89
C ASN A 9 5.15 17.55 -5.28
N VAL A 10 4.85 16.78 -6.33
CA VAL A 10 3.48 16.56 -6.83
C VAL A 10 2.63 15.79 -5.81
N ILE A 11 3.19 14.76 -5.17
CA ILE A 11 2.47 13.97 -4.14
C ILE A 11 2.20 14.79 -2.87
N LEU A 12 3.18 15.58 -2.43
CA LEU A 12 3.05 16.47 -1.27
C LEU A 12 2.01 17.58 -1.49
N GLN A 13 1.87 18.05 -2.74
CA GLN A 13 0.83 19.00 -3.13
C GLN A 13 -0.56 18.35 -3.29
N GLY A 14 -0.70 17.06 -3.03
CA GLY A 14 -1.98 16.37 -3.09
C GLY A 14 -2.46 16.02 -4.49
N PHE A 15 -1.63 16.19 -5.52
CA PHE A 15 -2.01 15.71 -6.86
C PHE A 15 -2.09 14.18 -6.86
N ARG A 16 -3.16 13.67 -7.44
CA ARG A 16 -3.44 12.24 -7.63
C ARG A 16 -3.81 11.96 -9.08
N GLU A 17 -3.82 10.69 -9.44
CA GLU A 17 -4.26 10.25 -10.74
C GLU A 17 -5.71 10.69 -11.00
N LYS A 18 -6.02 10.97 -12.27
CA LYS A 18 -7.40 11.21 -12.68
C LYS A 18 -8.10 9.86 -12.81
N PRO A 19 -9.37 9.74 -12.38
CA PRO A 19 -10.12 8.53 -12.60
C PRO A 19 -10.12 8.11 -14.07
N ILE A 20 -9.91 6.82 -14.32
CA ILE A 20 -10.01 6.25 -15.66
C ILE A 20 -11.50 6.22 -16.04
N PRO A 21 -11.88 6.65 -17.26
CA PRO A 21 -13.26 6.55 -17.74
C PRO A 21 -13.83 5.16 -17.54
N ASP A 22 -15.14 5.07 -17.29
CA ASP A 22 -15.89 3.83 -17.05
C ASP A 22 -15.48 3.03 -15.80
N THR A 23 -14.62 3.59 -14.94
CA THR A 23 -14.35 3.01 -13.61
C THR A 23 -15.55 3.25 -12.69
N SER A 24 -15.99 2.20 -11.99
CA SER A 24 -17.07 2.28 -10.99
C SER A 24 -16.79 3.37 -9.94
N GLU A 25 -17.77 4.24 -9.69
CA GLU A 25 -17.66 5.33 -8.70
C GLU A 25 -17.32 4.81 -7.30
N ASP A 26 -17.86 3.65 -6.94
CA ASP A 26 -17.61 3.01 -5.66
C ASP A 26 -16.13 2.59 -5.54
N TYR A 27 -15.52 2.11 -6.64
CA TYR A 27 -14.10 1.78 -6.66
C TYR A 27 -13.21 3.03 -6.66
N ILE A 28 -13.62 4.08 -7.37
CA ILE A 28 -12.95 5.40 -7.33
C ILE A 28 -12.85 5.91 -5.90
N LYS A 29 -13.95 5.80 -5.16
CA LYS A 29 -14.01 6.22 -3.76
C LYS A 29 -13.03 5.44 -2.88
N ILE A 30 -12.86 4.13 -3.11
CA ILE A 30 -11.94 3.30 -2.31
C ILE A 30 -10.51 3.81 -2.43
N TYR A 31 -9.95 3.93 -3.64
CA TYR A 31 -8.56 4.35 -3.77
C TYR A 31 -8.36 5.82 -3.39
N THR A 32 -9.38 6.67 -3.60
CA THR A 32 -9.37 8.06 -3.14
C THR A 32 -9.29 8.15 -1.61
N ASP A 33 -10.12 7.38 -0.89
CA ASP A 33 -10.09 7.30 0.57
C ASP A 33 -8.73 6.76 1.06
N CYS A 34 -8.16 5.75 0.39
CA CYS A 34 -6.84 5.17 0.72
C CYS A 34 -5.68 6.17 0.56
N TRP A 35 -5.81 7.12 -0.37
CA TRP A 35 -4.79 8.12 -0.67
C TRP A 35 -5.04 9.48 -0.01
N ASN A 36 -5.86 9.50 1.05
CA ASN A 36 -6.10 10.70 1.84
C ASN A 36 -4.79 11.29 2.38
N LEU A 37 -4.65 12.62 2.29
CA LEU A 37 -3.49 13.35 2.79
C LEU A 37 -3.34 13.17 4.30
N GLU A 38 -4.46 13.25 5.02
CA GLU A 38 -4.53 13.02 6.46
C GLU A 38 -4.47 11.52 6.76
N PRO A 39 -3.42 11.01 7.43
CA PRO A 39 -3.26 9.57 7.68
C PRO A 39 -4.43 8.96 8.47
N ASP A 40 -4.97 9.71 9.44
CA ASP A 40 -6.06 9.25 10.30
C ASP A 40 -7.40 9.09 9.55
N ASN A 41 -7.52 9.73 8.39
CA ASN A 41 -8.70 9.61 7.53
C ASN A 41 -8.61 8.43 6.56
N ARG A 42 -7.46 7.73 6.50
CA ARG A 42 -7.31 6.56 5.64
C ARG A 42 -8.07 5.37 6.24
N PRO A 43 -8.79 4.60 5.41
CA PRO A 43 -9.45 3.41 5.89
C PRO A 43 -8.45 2.35 6.32
N THR A 44 -8.84 1.54 7.29
CA THR A 44 -8.12 0.30 7.62
C THR A 44 -8.27 -0.72 6.51
N ILE A 45 -7.37 -1.70 6.44
CA ILE A 45 -7.44 -2.76 5.43
C ILE A 45 -8.76 -3.53 5.50
N ASN A 46 -9.30 -3.76 6.70
CA ASN A 46 -10.58 -4.44 6.89
C ASN A 46 -11.74 -3.64 6.29
N GLN A 47 -11.77 -2.32 6.51
CA GLN A 47 -12.78 -1.44 5.90
C GLN A 47 -12.68 -1.41 4.36
N VAL A 48 -11.46 -1.50 3.81
CA VAL A 48 -11.27 -1.61 2.36
C VAL A 48 -11.82 -2.94 1.84
N VAL A 49 -11.51 -4.06 2.51
CA VAL A 49 -12.04 -5.39 2.17
C VAL A 49 -13.56 -5.41 2.21
N ASP A 50 -14.19 -4.83 3.24
CA ASP A 50 -15.65 -4.77 3.36
C ASP A 50 -16.31 -3.95 2.23
N LYS A 51 -15.71 -2.80 1.87
CA LYS A 51 -16.16 -1.98 0.73
C LYS A 51 -16.04 -2.76 -0.59
N LEU A 52 -14.91 -3.44 -0.81
CA LEU A 52 -14.70 -4.26 -2.01
C LEU A 52 -15.71 -5.41 -2.10
N ARG A 53 -15.95 -6.13 -0.99
CA ARG A 53 -16.99 -7.18 -0.91
C ARG A 53 -18.36 -6.63 -1.29
N THR A 54 -18.68 -5.41 -0.87
CA THR A 54 -19.94 -4.73 -1.20
C THR A 54 -20.07 -4.46 -2.69
N ILE A 55 -19.00 -3.96 -3.35
CA ILE A 55 -18.99 -3.70 -4.81
C ILE A 55 -19.17 -5.00 -5.59
N ILE A 56 -18.39 -6.03 -5.26
CA ILE A 56 -18.45 -7.35 -5.92
C ILE A 56 -19.88 -7.91 -5.86
N THR A 57 -20.52 -7.81 -4.69
CA THR A 57 -21.91 -8.25 -4.47
C THR A 57 -22.89 -7.42 -5.30
N LYS A 58 -22.75 -6.09 -5.30
CA LYS A 58 -23.63 -5.17 -6.04
C LYS A 58 -23.54 -5.37 -7.56
N GLU A 59 -22.33 -5.59 -8.08
CA GLU A 59 -22.06 -5.75 -9.50
C GLU A 59 -22.22 -7.20 -9.98
N ASN A 60 -22.60 -8.14 -9.10
CA ASN A 60 -22.74 -9.57 -9.38
C ASN A 60 -21.49 -10.17 -10.05
N ILE A 61 -20.30 -9.69 -9.69
CA ILE A 61 -19.05 -10.17 -10.26
C ILE A 61 -18.80 -11.59 -9.74
N ILE A 62 -18.77 -12.56 -10.65
CA ILE A 62 -18.42 -13.95 -10.32
C ILE A 62 -16.90 -14.05 -10.25
N ILE A 63 -16.36 -13.95 -9.04
CA ILE A 63 -14.94 -14.20 -8.81
C ILE A 63 -14.75 -15.71 -8.66
N LYS A 64 -14.14 -16.35 -9.68
CA LYS A 64 -13.92 -17.80 -9.70
C LYS A 64 -12.69 -18.24 -8.91
N ASP A 65 -11.72 -17.34 -8.73
CA ASP A 65 -10.36 -17.69 -8.27
C ASP A 65 -9.94 -17.07 -6.94
N PHE A 66 -10.83 -16.37 -6.24
CA PHE A 66 -10.57 -15.98 -4.85
C PHE A 66 -11.41 -16.88 -3.95
N HIS A 67 -10.71 -17.69 -3.17
CA HIS A 67 -11.24 -18.23 -1.93
C HIS A 67 -11.63 -17.07 -1.01
N LEU A 68 -12.79 -16.46 -1.25
CA LEU A 68 -13.55 -15.73 -0.24
C LEU A 68 -14.10 -16.80 0.73
N TYR A 69 -13.20 -17.44 1.48
CA TYR A 69 -13.57 -18.33 2.57
C TYR A 69 -14.09 -17.45 3.71
N ASP A 70 -15.41 -17.35 3.76
CA ASP A 70 -16.24 -17.47 4.95
C ASP A 70 -15.50 -17.26 6.29
N ASP A 71 -15.61 -16.06 6.86
CA ASP A 71 -15.12 -15.66 8.20
C ASP A 71 -15.91 -16.38 9.34
N LYS A 72 -16.27 -17.65 9.16
CA LYS A 72 -16.91 -18.49 10.19
C LYS A 72 -16.24 -19.85 10.31
N LYS A 73 -14.94 -19.85 10.63
CA LYS A 73 -14.35 -20.93 11.41
C LYS A 73 -13.40 -20.37 12.45
N ASP A 74 -13.94 -20.14 13.64
CA ASP A 74 -13.20 -20.33 14.88
C ASP A 74 -12.63 -21.76 14.86
N ILE A 75 -11.39 -21.93 14.39
CA ILE A 75 -10.61 -23.15 14.64
C ILE A 75 -9.30 -22.71 15.28
N GLN A 76 -9.13 -23.23 16.48
CA GLN A 76 -8.03 -23.06 17.39
C GLN A 76 -6.66 -23.10 16.69
N LEU A 77 -5.86 -22.07 16.98
CA LEU A 77 -4.43 -22.03 16.72
C LEU A 77 -3.76 -23.24 17.39
N SER A 78 -3.57 -24.31 16.63
CA SER A 78 -2.67 -25.42 16.99
C SER A 78 -1.44 -25.35 16.10
N ASN A 79 -0.30 -25.22 16.78
CA ASN A 79 1.04 -25.04 16.28
C ASN A 79 1.49 -26.04 15.20
N ASN A 80 2.43 -25.52 14.38
CA ASN A 80 3.47 -26.21 13.61
C ASN A 80 3.05 -27.05 12.40
N GLN A 81 3.06 -26.42 11.23
CA GLN A 81 3.46 -27.06 9.98
C GLN A 81 4.05 -26.02 9.03
N GLN A 82 5.34 -26.16 8.70
CA GLN A 82 6.00 -25.39 7.65
C GLN A 82 5.45 -25.83 6.28
N PRO A 83 5.24 -24.92 5.31
CA PRO A 83 4.95 -25.34 3.94
C PRO A 83 6.23 -25.88 3.32
N ILE A 84 6.17 -27.14 2.89
CA ILE A 84 7.15 -27.76 1.99
C ILE A 84 7.10 -26.97 0.68
N LEU A 85 8.20 -26.31 0.32
CA LEU A 85 8.41 -25.70 -1.00
C LEU A 85 9.17 -26.71 -1.86
N ASP A 86 8.61 -27.02 -3.02
CA ASP A 86 9.24 -27.86 -4.02
C ASP A 86 10.62 -27.30 -4.42
N GLU A 87 11.52 -28.26 -4.64
CA GLU A 87 12.93 -28.13 -5.00
C GLU A 87 13.18 -27.12 -6.13
N VAL A 88 13.51 -25.88 -5.75
CA VAL A 88 14.12 -24.88 -6.63
C VAL A 88 15.55 -24.63 -6.17
N SER A 89 16.48 -24.85 -7.10
CA SER A 89 17.93 -24.63 -7.01
C SER A 89 18.35 -23.46 -6.09
N SER A 90 19.24 -23.77 -5.14
CA SER A 90 19.68 -22.92 -4.04
C SER A 90 20.69 -21.81 -4.39
N GLU A 91 21.01 -21.62 -5.67
CA GLU A 91 22.08 -20.69 -6.07
C GLU A 91 21.58 -19.24 -6.26
N ASP A 92 20.32 -19.03 -6.69
CA ASP A 92 19.80 -17.68 -7.02
C ASP A 92 19.29 -16.88 -5.82
N PHE A 93 18.85 -17.54 -4.73
CA PHE A 93 18.25 -16.84 -3.59
C PHE A 93 19.27 -16.16 -2.67
N ASN A 94 20.52 -16.62 -2.64
CA ASN A 94 21.55 -16.05 -1.77
C ASN A 94 22.00 -14.66 -2.27
N SER A 95 22.00 -14.43 -3.59
CA SER A 95 22.34 -13.12 -4.18
C SER A 95 21.28 -12.07 -3.87
N LEU A 96 20.00 -12.40 -4.11
CA LEU A 96 18.87 -11.50 -3.84
C LEU A 96 18.76 -11.11 -2.36
N ARG A 97 19.11 -12.02 -1.45
CA ARG A 97 19.07 -11.76 0.00
C ARG A 97 20.13 -10.74 0.44
N GLY A 98 21.31 -10.78 -0.17
CA GLY A 98 22.37 -9.80 0.07
C GLY A 98 21.99 -8.41 -0.44
N GLU A 99 21.42 -8.33 -1.64
CA GLU A 99 20.98 -7.08 -2.26
C GLU A 99 19.88 -6.37 -1.43
N LEU A 100 18.86 -7.11 -1.00
CA LEU A 100 17.80 -6.57 -0.15
C LEU A 100 18.35 -6.06 1.19
N SER A 101 19.29 -6.79 1.79
CA SER A 101 19.94 -6.36 3.04
C SER A 101 20.70 -5.06 2.84
N GLN A 102 21.40 -4.88 1.72
CA GLN A 102 22.12 -3.63 1.44
C GLN A 102 21.15 -2.45 1.27
N VAL A 103 20.03 -2.65 0.58
CA VAL A 103 18.99 -1.61 0.41
C VAL A 103 18.39 -1.20 1.75
N ILE A 104 18.09 -2.15 2.64
CA ILE A 104 17.56 -1.89 3.98
C ILE A 104 18.59 -1.13 4.84
N GLN A 105 19.86 -1.51 4.79
CA GLN A 105 20.94 -0.83 5.52
C GLN A 105 21.14 0.61 5.02
N ASN A 106 21.06 0.83 3.70
CA ASN A 106 21.18 2.16 3.11
C ASN A 106 20.02 3.08 3.56
N PHE A 107 18.82 2.55 3.73
CA PHE A 107 17.66 3.31 4.23
C PHE A 107 17.86 3.76 5.68
N ASN A 108 18.33 2.86 6.54
CA ASN A 108 18.58 3.17 7.95
C ASN A 108 19.66 4.24 8.16
N MET A 109 20.59 4.36 7.22
CA MET A 109 21.71 5.31 7.28
C MET A 109 21.39 6.67 6.66
N MET A 110 20.18 6.85 6.12
CA MET A 110 19.72 8.13 5.57
C MET A 110 19.54 9.15 6.71
N ASN A 111 20.23 10.29 6.60
CA ASN A 111 20.17 11.35 7.61
C ASN A 111 18.82 12.06 7.56
N THR A 112 18.00 11.92 8.60
CA THR A 112 16.68 12.56 8.70
C THR A 112 16.74 14.09 8.73
N LYS A 113 17.91 14.68 9.04
CA LYS A 113 18.11 16.13 9.07
C LYS A 113 18.00 16.80 7.70
N GLU A 114 18.23 16.08 6.60
CA GLU A 114 18.00 16.63 5.25
C GLU A 114 16.51 16.66 4.86
N MET A 115 15.65 15.91 5.55
CA MET A 115 14.19 15.93 5.32
C MET A 115 13.47 17.05 6.08
N GLU A 116 14.12 17.72 7.05
CA GLU A 116 13.54 18.89 7.74
C GLU A 116 13.45 20.15 6.85
N CYS A 117 14.16 20.18 5.72
CA CYS A 117 14.16 21.31 4.80
C CYS A 117 12.96 21.26 3.83
N SER A 118 11.74 21.37 4.36
CA SER A 118 10.51 21.74 3.62
C SER A 118 9.32 22.10 4.53
N MET A 119 9.34 21.71 5.82
CA MET A 119 8.21 21.95 6.74
C MET A 119 8.26 23.31 7.44
N SER A 120 9.31 24.11 7.25
CA SER A 120 9.42 25.45 7.84
C SER A 120 9.38 26.56 6.78
N SER A 121 8.20 26.78 6.17
CA SER A 121 7.87 28.11 5.66
C SER A 121 6.36 28.27 5.42
N LYS A 122 5.66 28.79 6.43
CA LYS A 122 5.01 30.11 6.38
C LYS A 122 4.21 30.34 7.66
N ASP A 123 4.66 31.35 8.39
CA ASP A 123 3.96 31.95 9.52
C ASP A 123 2.53 32.34 9.12
N TYR A 124 1.54 31.83 9.85
CA TYR A 124 0.19 32.38 9.82
C TYR A 124 0.24 33.71 10.58
N LYS A 125 0.32 34.82 9.84
CA LYS A 125 -0.01 36.14 10.38
C LYS A 125 -1.49 36.13 10.78
N LEU A 126 -1.71 36.31 12.07
CA LEU A 126 -3.00 36.69 12.64
C LEU A 126 -3.39 38.08 12.11
N SER A 127 -4.50 38.17 11.39
CA SER A 127 -5.33 39.36 11.19
C SER A 127 -6.74 38.94 10.85
#